data_AF-A0A2W1AIJ4-F1
#
_entry.id   AF-A0A2W1AIJ4-F1
#
_cell.length_a   1.000
_cell.length_b   1.000
_cell.length_c   1.000
_cell.angle_alpha   90.00
_cell.angle_beta   90.00
_cell.angle_gamma   90.00
#
_symmetry.space_group_name_H-M   'P 1'
#
loop_
_entity.id
_entity.type
_entity.pdbx_description
1 polymer ?
#
loop_
_entity_poly.entity_id
_entity_poly.type
_entity_poly.pdbx_seq_one_letter_code
_entity_poly.pdbx_strand_id
1 'polypeptide(L)' 'MPFRFGPMELIIVLVVVLIIFGVGRLPEIGGAMGKALKEFRSTQKDIAEDDSATKTD' A
#
# COMPACT_ATOMS: atom_id res chain seq x y z
N MET A 1 0.46 12.38 -30.87
CA MET A 1 -0.65 12.00 -29.97
C MET A 1 -0.07 11.73 -28.59
N PRO A 2 -0.29 12.58 -27.56
CA PRO A 2 0.23 12.25 -26.25
C PRO A 2 -0.83 12.37 -25.16
N PHE A 3 -1.56 11.27 -24.92
CA PHE A 3 -2.14 10.97 -23.60
C PHE A 3 -0.98 10.63 -22.67
N ARG A 4 -0.30 11.65 -22.17
CA ARG A 4 0.61 11.49 -21.04
C ARG A 4 -0.34 11.28 -19.87
N PHE A 5 -0.43 10.05 -19.35
CA PHE A 5 -1.12 9.70 -18.11
C PHE A 5 -0.63 10.63 -17.00
N GLY A 6 -1.25 11.79 -16.94
CA GLY A 6 -0.88 12.87 -16.04
C GLY A 6 -1.64 12.70 -14.74
N PRO A 7 -1.22 13.40 -13.69
CA PRO A 7 -1.95 13.42 -12.43
C PRO A 7 -3.44 13.77 -12.61
N MET A 8 -3.81 14.56 -13.62
CA MET A 8 -5.21 14.83 -13.96
C MET A 8 -6.01 13.61 -14.42
N GLU A 9 -5.43 12.75 -15.24
CA GLU A 9 -6.13 11.57 -15.77
C GLU A 9 -6.32 10.52 -14.66
N LEU A 10 -5.32 10.40 -13.78
CA LEU A 10 -5.40 9.58 -12.57
C LEU A 10 -6.50 10.06 -11.61
N ILE A 11 -6.64 11.39 -11.44
CA ILE A 11 -7.72 11.99 -10.64
C ILE A 11 -9.10 11.65 -11.22
N ILE A 12 -9.28 11.73 -12.54
CA ILE A 12 -10.56 11.40 -13.18
C ILE A 12 -10.92 9.93 -12.93
N VAL A 13 -9.96 9.01 -13.10
CA VAL A 13 -10.17 7.59 -12.82
C VAL A 13 -10.49 7.37 -11.33
N LEU A 14 -9.78 8.05 -10.43
CA LEU A 14 -10.04 8.00 -8.99
C LEU A 14 -11.48 8.42 -8.68
N VAL A 15 -11.98 9.49 -9.28
CA VAL A 15 -13.37 9.96 -9.09
C VAL A 15 -14.38 8.90 -9.57
N VAL A 16 -14.16 8.27 -10.72
CA VAL A 16 -15.05 7.19 -11.22
C VAL A 16 -15.07 6.01 -10.24
N VAL A 17 -13.90 5.59 -9.76
CA VAL A 17 -13.76 4.53 -8.75
C VAL A 17 -14.48 4.93 -7.46
N LEU A 18 -14.34 6.17 -7.01
CA LEU A 18 -15.01 6.69 -5.81
C LEU A 18 -16.54 6.74 -5.97
N ILE A 19 -17.07 6.93 -7.17
CA ILE A 19 -18.52 6.87 -7.41
C ILE A 19 -19.03 5.43 -7.28
N ILE A 20 -18.29 4.45 -7.83
CA ILE A 20 -18.69 3.04 -7.81
C ILE A 20 -18.55 2.46 -6.40
N PHE A 21 -17.41 2.67 -5.75
CA PHE A 21 -17.11 2.08 -4.44
C PHE A 21 -17.56 2.97 -3.28
N GLY A 22 -17.68 4.28 -3.48
CA GLY A 22 -17.94 5.26 -2.42
C GLY A 22 -16.67 5.81 -1.77
N VAL A 23 -16.72 7.09 -1.37
CA VAL A 23 -15.58 7.81 -0.76
C VAL A 23 -15.06 7.23 0.55
N GLY A 24 -15.89 6.46 1.27
CA GLY A 24 -15.53 5.83 2.53
C GLY A 24 -14.83 4.47 2.39
N ARG A 25 -15.02 3.76 1.27
CA ARG A 25 -14.47 2.40 1.10
C ARG A 25 -12.97 2.37 0.85
N LEU A 26 -12.46 3.36 0.10
CA LEU A 26 -11.03 3.51 -0.16
C LEU A 26 -10.18 3.65 1.12
N PRO A 27 -10.50 4.57 2.07
CA PRO A 27 -9.75 4.68 3.32
C PRO A 27 -9.97 3.49 4.26
N GLU A 28 -11.14 2.85 4.25
CA GLU A 28 -11.43 1.63 5.03
C GLU A 28 -10.51 0.48 4.60
N ILE A 29 -10.44 0.19 3.29
CA ILE A 29 -9.58 -0.84 2.71
C ILE A 29 -8.09 -0.45 2.87
N GLY A 30 -7.74 0.80 2.60
CA GLY A 30 -6.37 1.30 2.74
C GLY A 30 -5.87 1.23 4.19
N GLY A 31 -6.72 1.51 5.17
CA GLY A 31 -6.40 1.38 6.58
C GLY A 31 -6.15 -0.07 7.00
N ALA A 32 -6.98 -1.01 6.53
CA ALA A 32 -6.80 -2.44 6.79
C ALA A 32 -5.52 -2.99 6.12
N MET A 33 -5.31 -2.68 4.84
CA MET A 33 -4.09 -3.07 4.11
C MET A 33 -2.84 -2.42 4.70
N GLY A 34 -2.93 -1.16 5.16
CA GLY A 34 -1.82 -0.45 5.78
C GLY A 34 -1.38 -1.09 7.10
N LYS A 35 -2.33 -1.53 7.93
CA LYS A 35 -2.02 -2.29 9.16
C LYS A 35 -1.37 -3.63 8.82
N ALA A 36 -1.94 -4.39 7.89
CA ALA A 36 -1.38 -5.66 7.46
C ALA A 36 0.04 -5.52 6.89
N LEU A 37 0.29 -4.49 6.06
CA LEU A 37 1.62 -4.23 5.52
C LEU A 37 2.61 -3.79 6.60
N LYS A 38 2.16 -3.02 7.60
CA LYS A 38 2.99 -2.61 8.73
C LYS A 38 3.42 -3.81 9.58
N GLU A 39 2.48 -4.68 9.94
CA GLU A 39 2.76 -5.91 10.68
C GLU A 39 3.69 -6.83 9.87
N PHE A 40 3.41 -7.02 8.59
CA PHE A 40 4.28 -7.79 7.68
C PHE A 40 5.71 -7.23 7.65
N ARG A 41 5.88 -5.91 7.54
CA ARG A 41 7.20 -5.27 7.57
C ARG A 41 7.91 -5.44 8.91
N SER A 42 7.19 -5.36 10.03
CA SER A 42 7.77 -5.59 11.36
C SER A 42 8.27 -7.02 11.49
N THR A 43 7.45 -8.03 11.18
CA THR A 43 7.85 -9.43 11.24
C THR A 43 9.04 -9.75 10.32
N GLN A 44 9.05 -9.20 9.10
CA GLN A 44 10.18 -9.38 8.18
C GLN A 44 11.48 -8.75 8.73
N LYS A 45 11.40 -7.63 9.44
CA LYS A 45 12.56 -6.99 10.08
C LYS A 45 13.06 -7.82 11.27
N ASP A 46 12.16 -8.33 12.09
CA ASP A 46 12.51 -9.15 13.24
C ASP A 46 13.21 -10.46 12.80
N ILE A 47 12.71 -11.10 11.73
CA ILE A 47 13.34 -12.28 11.11
C ILE A 47 14.73 -11.93 10.56
N ALA A 48 14.86 -10.79 9.86
CA ALA A 48 16.15 -10.36 9.31
C ALA A 48 17.19 -10.03 10.39
N GLU A 49 16.76 -9.55 11.56
CA GLU A 49 17.64 -9.29 12.71
C GLU A 49 18.05 -10.60 13.41
N ASP A 50 17.16 -11.59 13.54
CA ASP A 50 17.45 -12.91 14.14
C ASP A 50 18.42 -13.76 13.29
N ASP A 51 18.30 -13.68 11.96
CA ASP A 51 19.20 -14.36 11.01
C ASP A 51 20.62 -13.76 11.02
N SER A 52 20.75 -12.49 11.46
CA SER A 52 22.04 -11.80 11.55
C SER A 52 22.80 -12.07 12.86
N ALA A 53 22.11 -12.49 13.92
CA ALA A 53 22.71 -12.82 15.21
C ALA A 53 23.29 -14.26 15.27
N THR A 54 22.87 -15.14 14.36
CA THR A 54 23.24 -16.58 14.40
C THR A 54 24.49 -16.92 13.54
N LYS A 55 25.11 -15.94 12.85
CA LYS A 55 26.24 -16.19 11.91
C LYS A 55 27.63 -15.78 12.44
N THR A 56 27.87 -15.74 13.75
CA THR A 56 29.19 -15.37 14.31
C THR A 56 29.74 -16.36 15.36
N ASP A 57 29.21 -17.59 15.40
CA ASP A 57 29.92 -18.74 15.98
C ASP A 57 30.19 -19.81 14.91
#